data_AF-A0AAN6YBF6-F1
#
_entry.id   AF-A0AAN6YBF6-F1
#
_cell.length_a   1.000
_cell.length_b   1.000
_cell.length_c   1.000
_cell.angle_alpha   90.00
_cell.angle_beta   90.00
_cell.angle_gamma   90.00
#
_symmetry.space_group_name_H-M   'P 1'
#
loop_
_entity.id
_entity.type
_entity.pdbx_description
1 polymer ?
#
loop_
_entity_poly.entity_id
_entity_poly.type
_entity_poly.pdbx_seq_one_letter_code
_entity_poly.pdbx_strand_id
1 'polypeptide(L)'
;MLQTLAKGFQRSLRQSSIHHPRQLPFLPKRQLTTMAKNEFYQYSIITALMDGAASDGIPISTLLENGDHGLGTFIDMFGEMIVLDGQVYQMKSDGSIVHISSPSTTRTPFACVTRFEATSTSKASLKGADLKQEINQLLDSHFPTGRNHILAIRMDGTFARIRARTAGGQCKPRESMMAVAERQSEYTFQNIKGTMIGFRCPEWVTGLNVVGHHLHFISDDRQQGGHVLGFQTDGEVEVQLSLLPKFSMELPTEGEFNKAGLVVDAEGIAACE
;
A
#
# COMPACT_ATOMS: atom_id res chain seq x y z
N MET A 1 68.31 20.83 61.36
CA MET A 1 66.95 20.37 61.69
C MET A 1 66.26 20.08 60.36
N LEU A 2 66.05 18.77 60.09
CA LEU A 2 65.33 18.13 58.96
C LEU A 2 65.85 18.44 57.53
N GLN A 3 66.46 17.46 56.82
CA GLN A 3 65.80 16.42 55.99
C GLN A 3 64.98 17.05 54.85
N THR A 4 65.13 16.75 53.55
CA THR A 4 65.40 15.44 52.95
C THR A 4 65.73 15.58 51.44
N LEU A 5 66.71 14.78 51.00
CA LEU A 5 66.80 13.97 49.79
C LEU A 5 66.86 14.55 48.35
N ALA A 6 67.98 14.14 47.74
CA ALA A 6 68.37 14.14 46.35
C ALA A 6 67.60 13.18 45.44
N LYS A 7 67.68 13.47 44.13
CA LYS A 7 67.90 12.61 42.94
C LYS A 7 67.15 13.27 41.77
N GLY A 8 67.75 13.56 40.62
CA GLY A 8 68.59 12.70 39.81
C GLY A 8 67.88 12.57 38.46
N PHE A 9 68.32 13.35 37.48
CA PHE A 9 67.72 13.52 36.16
C PHE A 9 68.01 12.29 35.29
N GLN A 10 66.99 11.51 34.93
CA GLN A 10 67.06 10.54 33.82
C GLN A 10 65.82 10.69 32.95
N ARG A 11 66.04 11.13 31.70
CA ARG A 11 65.05 11.15 30.63
C ARG A 11 64.67 9.71 30.27
N SER A 12 63.42 9.33 30.57
CA SER A 12 62.78 8.14 30.03
C SER A 12 61.97 8.54 28.79
N LEU A 13 62.38 8.02 27.63
CA LEU A 13 61.57 7.97 26.41
C LEU A 13 60.35 7.09 26.69
N ARG A 14 59.18 7.70 26.93
CA ARG A 14 57.89 6.98 26.89
C ARG A 14 57.37 7.03 25.47
N GLN A 15 57.33 5.85 24.84
CA GLN A 15 56.59 5.59 23.62
C GLN A 15 55.14 6.03 23.80
N SER A 16 54.66 6.88 22.90
CA SER A 16 53.25 7.18 22.74
C SER A 16 52.54 5.92 22.25
N SER A 17 51.78 5.27 23.13
CA SER A 17 50.87 4.19 22.75
C SER A 17 49.80 4.76 21.81
N ILE A 18 49.87 4.38 20.54
CA ILE A 18 48.86 4.70 19.53
C ILE A 18 47.56 4.02 19.99
N HIS A 19 46.57 4.81 20.42
CA HIS A 19 45.22 4.31 20.60
C HIS A 19 44.65 3.92 19.23
N HIS A 20 44.60 2.61 18.96
CA HIS A 20 43.77 2.08 17.88
C HIS A 20 42.30 2.39 18.18
N PRO A 21 41.54 3.00 17.25
CA PRO A 21 40.10 3.12 17.41
C PRO A 21 39.52 1.71 17.51
N ARG A 22 38.77 1.44 18.60
CA ARG A 22 37.96 0.23 18.68
C ARG A 22 37.01 0.24 17.49
N GLN A 23 37.21 -0.70 16.57
CA GLN A 23 36.22 -0.98 15.55
C GLN A 23 34.92 -1.34 16.26
N LEU A 24 33.88 -0.54 16.05
CA LEU A 24 32.52 -0.93 16.37
C LEU A 24 32.26 -2.27 15.67
N PRO A 25 31.63 -3.25 16.34
CA PRO A 25 31.32 -4.51 15.69
C PRO A 25 30.50 -4.21 14.44
N PHE A 26 30.94 -4.75 13.31
CA PHE A 26 30.20 -4.76 12.06
C PHE A 26 28.82 -5.39 12.38
N LEU A 27 27.79 -4.56 12.49
CA LEU A 27 26.42 -5.06 12.48
C LEU A 27 26.25 -5.79 11.14
N PRO A 28 25.82 -7.05 11.13
CA PRO A 28 25.52 -7.71 9.87
C PRO A 28 24.50 -6.83 9.14
N LYS A 29 24.74 -6.53 7.86
CA LYS A 29 23.71 -5.96 6.98
C LYS A 29 22.47 -6.81 7.22
N ARG A 30 21.40 -6.19 7.75
CA ARG A 30 20.11 -6.86 7.92
C ARG A 30 19.82 -7.51 6.58
N GLN A 31 19.90 -8.85 6.51
CA GLN A 31 19.33 -9.55 5.37
C GLN A 31 17.88 -9.08 5.36
N LEU A 32 17.50 -8.27 4.38
CA LEU A 32 16.12 -7.90 4.14
C LEU A 32 15.44 -9.23 3.82
N THR A 33 14.93 -9.88 4.86
CA THR A 33 14.05 -11.04 4.71
C THR A 33 12.78 -10.49 4.11
N THR A 34 12.76 -10.56 2.80
CA THR A 34 11.60 -10.52 1.93
C THR A 34 10.37 -11.04 2.69
N MET A 35 9.30 -10.24 2.84
CA MET A 35 8.10 -10.58 3.63
C MET A 35 7.57 -11.99 3.32
N ALA A 36 6.91 -12.64 4.27
CA ALA A 36 6.31 -13.95 3.98
C ALA A 36 5.08 -13.79 3.07
N LYS A 37 4.64 -14.90 2.48
CA LYS A 37 3.41 -14.93 1.67
C LYS A 37 2.20 -14.59 2.54
N ASN A 38 1.22 -13.91 1.94
CA ASN A 38 -0.06 -13.57 2.56
C ASN A 38 0.07 -12.76 3.88
N GLU A 39 1.13 -11.96 4.01
CA GLU A 39 1.23 -10.93 5.04
C GLU A 39 0.77 -9.59 4.45
N PHE A 40 -0.09 -8.85 5.15
CA PHE A 40 -0.57 -7.54 4.72
C PHE A 40 0.44 -6.47 5.12
N TYR A 41 1.05 -5.81 4.13
CA TYR A 41 1.91 -4.64 4.34
C TYR A 41 1.16 -3.38 3.95
N GLN A 42 1.28 -2.35 4.77
CA GLN A 42 0.77 -1.01 4.48
C GLN A 42 1.84 0.03 4.77
N TYR A 43 1.99 1.00 3.87
CA TYR A 43 2.70 2.24 4.14
C TYR A 43 1.70 3.37 4.44
N SER A 44 1.97 4.12 5.52
CA SER A 44 1.11 5.18 6.06
C SER A 44 -0.26 4.68 6.55
N ILE A 45 -1.19 5.60 6.84
CA ILE A 45 -2.58 5.32 7.24
C ILE A 45 -3.54 6.19 6.45
N ILE A 46 -4.75 5.69 6.22
CA ILE A 46 -5.75 6.41 5.40
C ILE A 46 -6.10 7.78 5.98
N THR A 47 -6.09 7.97 7.31
CA THR A 47 -6.36 9.28 7.93
C THR A 47 -5.29 10.34 7.62
N ALA A 48 -4.04 9.94 7.39
CA ALA A 48 -3.01 10.85 6.94
C ALA A 48 -3.28 11.30 5.50
N LEU A 49 -3.70 10.36 4.64
CA LEU A 49 -4.10 10.65 3.27
C LEU A 49 -5.35 11.55 3.23
N MET A 50 -6.37 11.26 4.04
CA MET A 50 -7.57 12.11 4.19
C MET A 50 -7.22 13.57 4.53
N ASP A 51 -6.26 13.76 5.42
CA ASP A 51 -5.76 15.07 5.87
C ASP A 51 -4.80 15.75 4.86
N GLY A 52 -4.57 15.12 3.70
CA GLY A 52 -3.77 15.69 2.62
C GLY A 52 -2.26 15.46 2.74
N ALA A 53 -1.79 14.60 3.66
CA ALA A 53 -0.37 14.25 3.77
C ALA A 53 0.04 13.30 2.64
N ALA A 54 0.40 13.85 1.48
CA ALA A 54 0.63 13.09 0.25
C ALA A 54 1.83 13.56 -0.59
N SER A 55 2.55 14.60 -0.17
CA SER A 55 3.64 15.20 -0.97
C SER A 55 4.94 14.38 -1.01
N ASP A 56 5.07 13.34 -0.18
CA ASP A 56 6.23 12.46 -0.13
C ASP A 56 5.81 11.03 0.28
N GLY A 57 6.75 10.10 0.24
CA GLY A 57 6.58 8.75 0.73
C GLY A 57 7.72 7.82 0.34
N ILE A 58 7.48 6.51 0.43
CA ILE A 58 8.51 5.52 0.08
C ILE A 58 8.63 5.35 -1.44
N PRO A 59 9.82 5.00 -1.95
CA PRO A 59 9.97 4.54 -3.33
C PRO A 59 9.11 3.29 -3.59
N ILE A 60 8.57 3.17 -4.80
CA ILE A 60 7.87 1.97 -5.25
C ILE A 60 8.74 0.72 -5.15
N SER A 61 10.06 0.84 -5.33
CA SER A 61 10.98 -0.29 -5.13
C SER A 61 10.95 -0.84 -3.70
N THR A 62 10.80 0.03 -2.70
CA THR A 62 10.66 -0.38 -1.29
C THR A 62 9.30 -1.03 -1.04
N LEU A 63 8.23 -0.51 -1.66
CA LEU A 63 6.92 -1.16 -1.63
C LEU A 63 6.98 -2.60 -2.18
N LEU A 64 7.64 -2.78 -3.34
CA LEU A 64 7.76 -4.07 -4.02
C LEU A 64 8.62 -5.11 -3.27
N GLU A 65 9.45 -4.70 -2.32
CA GLU A 65 10.11 -5.63 -1.40
C GLU A 65 9.08 -6.36 -0.51
N ASN A 66 7.92 -5.76 -0.28
CA ASN A 66 6.89 -6.23 0.63
C ASN A 66 5.72 -6.95 -0.05
N GLY A 67 5.54 -6.82 -1.38
CA GLY A 67 4.42 -7.46 -2.07
C GLY A 67 4.44 -7.32 -3.59
N ASP A 68 3.65 -8.17 -4.24
CA ASP A 68 3.46 -8.27 -5.69
C ASP A 68 1.99 -8.10 -6.11
N HIS A 69 1.10 -7.92 -5.12
CA HIS A 69 -0.35 -7.79 -5.28
C HIS A 69 -0.86 -6.69 -4.36
N GLY A 70 -1.48 -5.65 -4.91
CA GLY A 70 -2.03 -4.58 -4.08
C GLY A 70 -2.41 -3.31 -4.83
N LEU A 71 -2.62 -2.25 -4.07
CA LEU A 71 -3.19 -0.99 -4.55
C LEU A 71 -2.75 0.19 -3.67
N GLY A 72 -3.04 1.40 -4.13
CA GLY A 72 -2.69 2.63 -3.44
C GLY A 72 -2.78 3.83 -4.38
N THR A 73 -2.00 4.87 -4.10
CA THR A 73 -1.90 6.06 -4.95
C THR A 73 -0.44 6.53 -5.08
N PHE A 74 -0.20 7.59 -5.84
CA PHE A 74 1.10 8.25 -5.98
C PHE A 74 1.14 9.54 -5.19
N ILE A 75 2.32 10.17 -5.13
CA ILE A 75 2.45 11.49 -4.50
C ILE A 75 1.40 12.46 -5.04
N ASP A 76 0.96 13.37 -4.19
CA ASP A 76 -0.12 14.31 -4.44
C ASP A 76 -1.44 13.63 -4.81
N MET A 77 -1.64 12.35 -4.45
CA MET A 77 -2.83 11.54 -4.80
C MET A 77 -3.08 11.50 -6.31
N PHE A 78 -2.01 11.58 -7.12
CA PHE A 78 -2.15 11.71 -8.55
C PHE A 78 -2.43 10.36 -9.21
N GLY A 79 -3.72 10.06 -9.38
CA GLY A 79 -4.20 8.81 -9.96
C GLY A 79 -4.13 7.62 -9.02
N GLU A 80 -4.51 6.47 -9.55
CA GLU A 80 -4.61 5.22 -8.80
C GLU A 80 -3.42 4.30 -9.12
N MET A 81 -3.00 3.50 -8.14
CA MET A 81 -1.97 2.49 -8.30
C MET A 81 -2.59 1.10 -8.27
N ILE A 82 -2.22 0.24 -9.22
CA ILE A 82 -2.42 -1.22 -9.10
C ILE A 82 -1.07 -1.91 -9.19
N VAL A 83 -0.79 -2.79 -8.24
CA VAL A 83 0.37 -3.68 -8.22
C VAL A 83 -0.12 -5.07 -8.58
N LEU A 84 0.14 -5.49 -9.82
CA LEU A 84 -0.33 -6.76 -10.37
C LEU A 84 0.85 -7.60 -10.83
N ASP A 85 1.03 -8.76 -10.20
CA ASP A 85 2.10 -9.71 -10.49
C ASP A 85 3.50 -9.03 -10.44
N GLY A 86 3.68 -8.16 -9.45
CA GLY A 86 4.90 -7.39 -9.21
C GLY A 86 5.12 -6.22 -10.18
N GLN A 87 4.21 -6.00 -11.13
CA GLN A 87 4.21 -4.84 -12.02
C GLN A 87 3.34 -3.73 -11.46
N VAL A 88 3.77 -2.48 -11.60
CA VAL A 88 3.04 -1.32 -11.06
C VAL A 88 2.53 -0.46 -12.20
N TYR A 89 1.25 -0.12 -12.15
CA TYR A 89 0.61 0.75 -13.13
C TYR A 89 -0.07 1.92 -12.41
N GLN A 90 0.08 3.11 -13.01
CA GLN A 90 -0.62 4.32 -12.61
C GLN A 90 -1.78 4.57 -13.58
N MET A 91 -3.00 4.63 -13.05
CA MET A 91 -4.21 4.98 -13.79
C MET A 91 -4.55 6.45 -13.50
N LYS A 92 -4.45 7.31 -14.52
CA LYS A 92 -4.54 8.77 -14.37
C LYS A 92 -5.94 9.30 -14.68
N SER A 93 -6.20 10.52 -14.21
CA SER A 93 -7.46 11.24 -14.46
C SER A 93 -7.73 11.62 -15.91
N ASP A 94 -6.73 11.57 -16.79
CA ASP A 94 -6.91 11.71 -18.24
C ASP A 94 -7.29 10.37 -18.93
N GLY A 95 -7.44 9.29 -18.16
CA GLY A 95 -7.74 7.94 -18.63
C GLY A 95 -6.53 7.15 -19.10
N SER A 96 -5.34 7.74 -19.13
CA SER A 96 -4.12 7.03 -19.51
C SER A 96 -3.65 6.09 -18.40
N ILE A 97 -3.08 4.96 -18.81
CA ILE A 97 -2.39 4.03 -17.92
C ILE A 97 -0.89 4.04 -18.22
N VAL A 98 -0.09 4.22 -17.18
CA VAL A 98 1.37 4.27 -17.26
C VAL A 98 1.97 3.12 -16.48
N HIS A 99 2.76 2.27 -17.15
CA HIS A 99 3.62 1.30 -16.47
C HIS A 99 4.80 2.02 -15.80
N ILE A 100 5.05 1.73 -14.52
CA ILE A 100 6.11 2.38 -13.76
C ILE A 100 7.45 1.69 -14.02
N SER A 101 8.24 2.24 -14.95
CA SER A 101 9.57 1.74 -15.32
C SER A 101 10.70 2.19 -14.37
N SER A 102 10.43 3.14 -13.46
CA SER A 102 11.44 3.74 -12.57
C SER A 102 11.03 3.64 -11.09
N PRO A 103 10.89 2.42 -10.55
CA PRO A 103 10.34 2.20 -9.20
C PRO A 103 11.21 2.77 -8.07
N SER A 104 12.50 3.03 -8.32
CA SER A 104 13.40 3.62 -7.31
C SER A 104 13.21 5.12 -7.11
N THR A 105 12.56 5.82 -8.06
CA THR A 105 12.36 7.27 -8.01
C THR A 105 10.89 7.66 -7.89
N THR A 106 9.98 6.83 -8.41
CA THR A 106 8.54 7.02 -8.20
C THR A 106 8.19 6.69 -6.75
N ARG A 107 7.31 7.49 -6.14
CA ARG A 107 6.96 7.40 -4.72
C ARG A 107 5.46 7.22 -4.49
N THR A 108 5.12 6.66 -3.33
CA THR A 108 3.74 6.50 -2.87
C THR A 108 3.57 7.02 -1.43
N PRO A 109 2.54 7.83 -1.16
CA PRO A 109 2.23 8.32 0.19
C PRO A 109 1.36 7.33 0.97
N PHE A 110 0.68 6.41 0.28
CA PHE A 110 -0.17 5.38 0.85
C PHE A 110 -0.32 4.22 -0.15
N ALA A 111 -0.01 3.01 0.31
CA ALA A 111 -0.19 1.79 -0.46
C ALA A 111 -0.32 0.58 0.45
N CYS A 112 -1.03 -0.42 -0.04
CA CYS A 112 -1.24 -1.71 0.60
C CYS A 112 -0.83 -2.81 -0.36
N VAL A 113 0.06 -3.71 0.06
CA VAL A 113 0.49 -4.86 -0.75
C VAL A 113 0.60 -6.13 0.08
N THR A 114 0.53 -7.26 -0.60
CA THR A 114 0.91 -8.56 -0.05
C THR A 114 1.68 -9.34 -1.11
N ARG A 115 2.42 -10.36 -0.67
CA ARG A 115 2.95 -11.39 -1.56
C ARG A 115 1.90 -12.46 -1.72
N PHE A 116 1.12 -12.33 -2.77
CA PHE A 116 -0.13 -13.06 -2.89
C PHE A 116 0.12 -14.51 -3.28
N GLU A 117 -0.41 -15.42 -2.48
CA GLU A 117 -0.53 -16.83 -2.82
C GLU A 117 -1.95 -17.26 -2.49
N ALA A 118 -2.74 -17.58 -3.52
CA ALA A 118 -4.10 -18.02 -3.36
C ALA A 118 -4.17 -19.27 -2.46
N THR A 119 -4.90 -19.16 -1.35
CA THR A 119 -5.20 -20.29 -0.46
C THR A 119 -6.56 -20.93 -0.78
N SER A 120 -7.38 -20.22 -1.56
CA SER A 120 -8.65 -20.70 -2.06
C SER A 120 -8.89 -20.18 -3.47
N THR A 121 -9.38 -21.05 -4.35
CA THR A 121 -9.70 -20.72 -5.74
C THR A 121 -11.08 -21.28 -6.09
N SER A 122 -11.89 -20.50 -6.79
CA SER A 122 -13.20 -20.89 -7.30
C SER A 122 -13.54 -20.15 -8.58
N LYS A 123 -14.74 -20.42 -9.10
CA LYS A 123 -15.37 -19.60 -10.14
C LYS A 123 -16.65 -19.01 -9.58
N ALA A 124 -16.94 -17.77 -9.94
CA ALA A 124 -18.16 -17.10 -9.51
C ALA A 124 -18.72 -16.22 -10.63
N SER A 125 -20.05 -16.08 -10.65
CA SER A 125 -20.76 -15.09 -11.47
C SER A 125 -21.44 -14.12 -10.52
N LEU A 126 -21.07 -12.83 -10.59
CA LEU A 126 -21.57 -11.77 -9.72
C LEU A 126 -22.35 -10.77 -10.59
N LYS A 127 -23.68 -10.85 -10.53
CA LYS A 127 -24.60 -10.16 -11.45
C LYS A 127 -25.80 -9.53 -10.73
N GLY A 128 -25.98 -9.77 -9.44
CA GLY A 128 -27.16 -9.32 -8.71
C GLY A 128 -27.27 -7.81 -8.56
N ALA A 129 -28.39 -7.41 -7.98
CA ALA A 129 -28.68 -6.00 -7.69
C ALA A 129 -27.80 -5.44 -6.56
N ASP A 130 -27.40 -6.29 -5.60
CA ASP A 130 -26.51 -5.95 -4.50
C ASP A 130 -25.19 -6.73 -4.58
N LEU A 131 -24.25 -6.18 -5.33
CA LEU A 131 -22.93 -6.79 -5.54
C LEU A 131 -22.08 -6.79 -4.28
N LYS A 132 -22.28 -5.82 -3.37
CA LYS A 132 -21.58 -5.79 -2.08
C LYS A 132 -22.03 -6.97 -1.23
N GLN A 133 -23.31 -7.31 -1.24
CA GLN A 133 -23.80 -8.50 -0.56
C GLN A 133 -23.27 -9.78 -1.21
N GLU A 134 -23.29 -9.89 -2.54
CA GLU A 134 -22.82 -11.10 -3.25
C GLU A 134 -21.33 -11.38 -2.98
N ILE A 135 -20.47 -10.36 -3.06
CA ILE A 135 -19.04 -10.55 -2.78
C ILE A 135 -18.80 -10.91 -1.31
N ASN A 136 -19.55 -10.36 -0.35
CA ASN A 136 -19.44 -10.75 1.06
C ASN A 136 -19.85 -12.21 1.28
N GLN A 137 -20.95 -12.66 0.66
CA GLN A 137 -21.36 -14.06 0.73
C GLN A 137 -20.32 -15.01 0.12
N LEU A 138 -19.71 -14.60 -1.00
CA LEU A 138 -18.61 -15.35 -1.61
C LEU A 138 -17.44 -15.47 -0.63
N LEU A 139 -16.97 -14.37 -0.05
CA LEU A 139 -15.87 -14.37 0.92
C LEU A 139 -16.20 -15.20 2.17
N ASP A 140 -17.40 -15.07 2.72
CA ASP A 140 -17.85 -15.81 3.91
C ASP A 140 -17.95 -17.33 3.64
N SER A 141 -18.33 -17.73 2.43
CA SER A 141 -18.36 -19.16 2.05
C SER A 141 -16.96 -19.78 1.98
N HIS A 142 -15.96 -18.99 1.59
CA HIS A 142 -14.56 -19.42 1.52
C HIS A 142 -13.84 -19.31 2.88
N PHE A 143 -14.19 -18.31 3.70
CA PHE A 143 -13.60 -18.07 5.01
C PHE A 143 -14.68 -17.76 6.07
N PRO A 144 -15.41 -18.78 6.57
CA PRO A 144 -16.51 -18.57 7.52
C PRO A 144 -16.13 -17.88 8.83
N THR A 145 -14.87 -18.01 9.26
CA THR A 145 -14.31 -17.34 10.45
C THR A 145 -13.45 -16.12 10.09
N GLY A 146 -13.48 -15.70 8.82
CA GLY A 146 -12.65 -14.65 8.25
C GLY A 146 -13.12 -13.23 8.57
N ARG A 147 -14.30 -13.03 9.18
CA ARG A 147 -14.91 -11.70 9.39
C ARG A 147 -13.95 -10.64 9.96
N ASN A 148 -13.09 -11.00 10.91
CA ASN A 148 -12.15 -10.06 11.53
C ASN A 148 -10.75 -10.05 10.91
N HIS A 149 -10.55 -10.75 9.79
CA HIS A 149 -9.29 -10.79 9.06
C HIS A 149 -9.36 -9.92 7.81
N ILE A 150 -8.20 -9.43 7.38
CA ILE A 150 -8.03 -8.85 6.05
C ILE A 150 -7.99 -10.02 5.05
N LEU A 151 -8.72 -9.90 3.95
CA LEU A 151 -8.68 -10.87 2.86
C LEU A 151 -8.12 -10.20 1.60
N ALA A 152 -7.16 -10.83 0.93
CA ALA A 152 -6.75 -10.47 -0.42
C ALA A 152 -7.68 -11.12 -1.44
N ILE A 153 -8.00 -10.38 -2.50
CA ILE A 153 -8.95 -10.75 -3.55
C ILE A 153 -8.28 -10.56 -4.90
N ARG A 154 -8.35 -11.58 -5.76
CA ARG A 154 -8.06 -11.47 -7.20
C ARG A 154 -9.21 -12.09 -7.98
N MET A 155 -9.67 -11.37 -8.99
CA MET A 155 -10.67 -11.86 -9.94
C MET A 155 -10.19 -11.62 -11.37
N ASP A 156 -10.10 -12.68 -12.16
CA ASP A 156 -9.69 -12.63 -13.56
C ASP A 156 -10.82 -13.11 -14.46
N GLY A 157 -11.14 -12.33 -15.50
CA GLY A 157 -12.15 -12.74 -16.48
C GLY A 157 -12.76 -11.57 -17.23
N THR A 158 -13.97 -11.78 -17.72
CA THR A 158 -14.73 -10.77 -18.46
C THR A 158 -15.78 -10.16 -17.55
N PHE A 159 -15.86 -8.83 -17.58
CA PHE A 159 -16.83 -8.05 -16.84
C PHE A 159 -17.80 -7.42 -17.84
N ALA A 160 -19.08 -7.68 -17.66
CA ALA A 160 -20.15 -7.03 -18.41
C ALA A 160 -20.09 -5.51 -18.21
N ARG A 161 -19.74 -5.09 -16.98
CA ARG A 161 -19.57 -3.68 -16.63
C ARG A 161 -18.56 -3.49 -15.50
N ILE A 162 -17.68 -2.51 -15.62
CA ILE A 162 -16.89 -1.94 -14.52
C ILE A 162 -17.22 -0.45 -14.43
N ARG A 163 -17.59 0.04 -13.25
CA ARG A 163 -17.53 1.47 -12.90
C ARG A 163 -16.27 1.71 -12.10
N ALA A 164 -15.45 2.66 -12.54
CA ALA A 164 -14.21 3.01 -11.86
C ALA A 164 -14.04 4.52 -11.75
N ARG A 165 -13.18 4.96 -10.83
CA ARG A 165 -12.71 6.34 -10.74
C ARG A 165 -11.19 6.43 -10.72
N THR A 166 -10.69 7.60 -11.05
CA THR A 166 -9.29 7.99 -10.86
C THR A 166 -9.22 9.40 -10.28
N ALA A 167 -8.43 9.58 -9.24
CA ALA A 167 -8.19 10.86 -8.58
C ALA A 167 -7.42 11.82 -9.49
N GLY A 168 -7.82 13.09 -9.48
CA GLY A 168 -7.16 14.17 -10.22
C GLY A 168 -5.85 14.67 -9.61
N GLY A 169 -5.60 14.29 -8.35
CA GLY A 169 -4.47 14.76 -7.54
C GLY A 169 -4.70 16.13 -6.90
N GLN A 170 -3.80 16.47 -5.98
CA GLN A 170 -3.77 17.75 -5.28
C GLN A 170 -3.35 18.87 -6.24
N CYS A 171 -4.05 19.99 -6.18
CA CYS A 171 -3.71 21.22 -6.91
C CYS A 171 -2.98 22.24 -6.03
N LYS A 172 -2.90 21.99 -4.74
CA LYS A 172 -2.19 22.80 -3.74
C LYS A 172 -1.68 21.90 -2.61
N PRO A 173 -0.61 22.29 -1.90
CA PRO A 173 -0.09 21.50 -0.78
C PRO A 173 -1.17 21.23 0.27
N ARG A 174 -1.19 20.01 0.83
CA ARG A 174 -2.09 19.60 1.92
C ARG A 174 -3.59 19.68 1.57
N GLU A 175 -3.94 19.63 0.30
CA GLU A 175 -5.35 19.52 -0.09
C GLU A 175 -5.94 18.19 0.38
N SER A 176 -7.10 18.22 1.05
CA SER A 176 -7.71 17.01 1.61
C SER A 176 -8.17 16.04 0.52
N MET A 177 -8.21 14.75 0.87
CA MET A 177 -8.67 13.72 -0.07
C MET A 177 -10.11 13.95 -0.53
N MET A 178 -10.99 14.44 0.35
CA MET A 178 -12.35 14.84 -0.02
C MET A 178 -12.37 15.91 -1.11
N ALA A 179 -11.53 16.94 -0.98
CA ALA A 179 -11.44 17.99 -1.99
C ALA A 179 -10.84 17.47 -3.31
N VAL A 180 -9.93 16.49 -3.26
CA VAL A 180 -9.41 15.81 -4.46
C VAL A 180 -10.50 14.95 -5.12
N ALA A 181 -11.30 14.23 -4.33
CA ALA A 181 -12.37 13.34 -4.80
C ALA A 181 -13.49 14.09 -5.54
N GLU A 182 -13.77 15.35 -5.19
CA GLU A 182 -14.69 16.22 -5.95
C GLU A 182 -14.28 16.42 -7.41
N ARG A 183 -13.00 16.19 -7.75
CA ARG A 183 -12.44 16.30 -9.10
C ARG A 183 -12.01 14.95 -9.67
N GLN A 184 -12.53 13.85 -9.14
CA GLN A 184 -12.30 12.54 -9.72
C GLN A 184 -12.91 12.43 -11.12
N SER A 185 -12.30 11.60 -11.96
CA SER A 185 -12.88 11.19 -13.24
C SER A 185 -13.49 9.81 -13.08
N GLU A 186 -14.77 9.68 -13.43
CA GLU A 186 -15.49 8.40 -13.42
C GLU A 186 -15.61 7.82 -14.82
N TYR A 187 -15.46 6.50 -14.91
CA TYR A 187 -15.53 5.75 -16.15
C TYR A 187 -16.49 4.57 -16.01
N THR A 188 -17.16 4.22 -17.10
CA THR A 188 -17.91 2.97 -17.21
C THR A 188 -17.39 2.19 -18.40
N PHE A 189 -16.76 1.06 -18.13
CA PHE A 189 -16.29 0.11 -19.13
C PHE A 189 -17.31 -1.00 -19.31
N GLN A 190 -17.55 -1.44 -20.54
CA GLN A 190 -18.51 -2.50 -20.88
C GLN A 190 -17.81 -3.64 -21.62
N ASN A 191 -18.26 -4.87 -21.37
CA ASN A 191 -17.72 -6.10 -21.99
C ASN A 191 -16.19 -6.11 -22.04
N ILE A 192 -15.58 -5.91 -20.87
CA ILE A 192 -14.15 -5.70 -20.74
C ILE A 192 -13.50 -6.89 -20.04
N LYS A 193 -12.42 -7.39 -20.63
CA LYS A 193 -11.59 -8.44 -20.03
C LYS A 193 -10.45 -7.83 -19.25
N GLY A 194 -10.19 -8.33 -18.06
CA GLY A 194 -9.11 -7.83 -17.22
C GLY A 194 -9.03 -8.51 -15.87
N THR A 195 -8.27 -7.88 -14.99
CA THR A 195 -8.02 -8.35 -13.63
C THR A 195 -8.47 -7.29 -12.63
N MET A 196 -9.25 -7.71 -11.63
CA MET A 196 -9.60 -6.92 -10.46
C MET A 196 -8.88 -7.49 -9.25
N ILE A 197 -8.21 -6.62 -8.48
CA ILE A 197 -7.52 -7.02 -7.25
C ILE A 197 -7.83 -6.07 -6.11
N GLY A 198 -7.56 -6.52 -4.88
CA GLY A 198 -7.54 -5.65 -3.73
C GLY A 198 -7.82 -6.41 -2.45
N PHE A 199 -8.46 -5.73 -1.51
CA PHE A 199 -8.59 -6.23 -0.15
C PHE A 199 -10.01 -6.05 0.39
N ARG A 200 -10.43 -7.00 1.24
CA ARG A 200 -11.55 -6.79 2.16
C ARG A 200 -11.00 -6.58 3.55
N CYS A 201 -11.21 -5.37 4.08
CA CYS A 201 -10.70 -4.94 5.38
C CYS A 201 -11.82 -4.95 6.45
N PRO A 202 -11.54 -5.42 7.68
CA PRO A 202 -12.52 -5.48 8.77
C PRO A 202 -12.73 -4.11 9.45
N GLU A 203 -13.83 -3.94 10.17
CA GLU A 203 -14.17 -2.66 10.81
C GLU A 203 -13.10 -2.11 11.76
N TRP A 204 -12.32 -2.98 12.42
CA TRP A 204 -11.30 -2.54 13.38
C TRP A 204 -10.13 -1.78 12.74
N VAL A 205 -9.96 -1.82 11.41
CA VAL A 205 -8.97 -0.99 10.71
C VAL A 205 -9.46 0.43 10.41
N THR A 206 -10.64 0.84 10.90
CA THR A 206 -11.17 2.19 10.71
C THR A 206 -10.12 3.24 11.06
N GLY A 207 -9.85 4.14 10.11
CA GLY A 207 -8.84 5.19 10.23
C GLY A 207 -7.38 4.75 9.96
N LEU A 208 -7.11 3.44 9.96
CA LEU A 208 -5.84 2.87 9.49
C LEU A 208 -5.91 2.59 7.98
N ASN A 209 -7.03 2.02 7.51
CA ASN A 209 -7.28 1.69 6.11
C ASN A 209 -8.78 1.88 5.77
N VAL A 210 -9.14 1.67 4.51
CA VAL A 210 -10.50 1.64 3.98
C VAL A 210 -11.20 0.37 4.46
N VAL A 211 -12.32 0.52 5.16
CA VAL A 211 -13.14 -0.61 5.64
C VAL A 211 -14.00 -1.17 4.50
N GLY A 212 -14.21 -2.48 4.49
CA GLY A 212 -14.97 -3.14 3.43
C GLY A 212 -14.09 -3.49 2.23
N HIS A 213 -14.65 -3.47 1.02
CA HIS A 213 -13.93 -3.83 -0.21
C HIS A 213 -13.25 -2.60 -0.80
N HIS A 214 -11.93 -2.65 -0.92
CA HIS A 214 -11.13 -1.70 -1.66
C HIS A 214 -10.51 -2.45 -2.82
N LEU A 215 -10.95 -2.15 -4.05
CA LEU A 215 -10.63 -2.92 -5.24
C LEU A 215 -10.19 -1.99 -6.37
N HIS A 216 -9.12 -2.35 -7.07
CA HIS A 216 -8.69 -1.71 -8.31
C HIS A 216 -8.84 -2.69 -9.48
N PHE A 217 -9.08 -2.16 -10.68
CA PHE A 217 -9.22 -2.94 -11.91
C PHE A 217 -8.26 -2.44 -12.98
N ILE A 218 -7.74 -3.36 -13.80
CA ILE A 218 -6.99 -3.07 -15.02
C ILE A 218 -7.37 -4.04 -16.14
N SER A 219 -7.58 -3.52 -17.36
CA SER A 219 -7.89 -4.31 -18.55
C SER A 219 -6.70 -5.16 -19.01
N ASP A 220 -6.97 -6.23 -19.76
CA ASP A 220 -5.95 -7.16 -20.28
C ASP A 220 -4.88 -6.46 -21.14
N ASP A 221 -5.30 -5.47 -21.94
CA ASP A 221 -4.43 -4.64 -22.77
C ASP A 221 -3.74 -3.49 -22.00
N ARG A 222 -4.02 -3.38 -20.70
CA ARG A 222 -3.50 -2.35 -19.79
C ARG A 222 -3.82 -0.91 -20.23
N GLN A 223 -4.93 -0.71 -20.96
CA GLN A 223 -5.34 0.61 -21.45
C GLN A 223 -6.47 1.25 -20.63
N GLN A 224 -7.20 0.49 -19.82
CA GLN A 224 -8.36 0.97 -19.05
C GLN A 224 -8.33 0.41 -17.62
N GLY A 225 -8.74 1.22 -16.65
CA GLY A 225 -8.62 0.84 -15.25
C GLY A 225 -8.97 1.96 -14.28
N GLY A 226 -8.92 1.65 -12.98
CA GLY A 226 -9.08 2.61 -11.90
C GLY A 226 -9.53 1.94 -10.60
N HIS A 227 -9.86 2.78 -9.62
CA HIS A 227 -10.51 2.40 -8.37
C HIS A 227 -11.95 1.98 -8.62
N VAL A 228 -12.36 0.79 -8.18
CA VAL A 228 -13.65 0.18 -8.54
C VAL A 228 -14.77 0.72 -7.66
N LEU A 229 -15.75 1.38 -8.29
CA LEU A 229 -17.00 1.84 -7.67
C LEU A 229 -18.14 0.81 -7.78
N GLY A 230 -17.99 -0.16 -8.68
CA GLY A 230 -18.92 -1.28 -8.83
C GLY A 230 -18.68 -2.07 -10.11
N PHE A 231 -19.14 -3.32 -10.17
CA PHE A 231 -18.88 -4.18 -11.31
C PHE A 231 -19.95 -5.25 -11.51
N GLN A 232 -20.07 -5.81 -12.71
CA GLN A 232 -20.87 -7.01 -12.98
C GLN A 232 -20.02 -7.93 -13.85
N THR A 233 -19.94 -9.21 -13.49
CA THR A 233 -19.21 -10.18 -14.29
C THR A 233 -20.02 -10.56 -15.53
N ASP A 234 -19.34 -10.90 -16.63
CA ASP A 234 -19.97 -11.53 -17.78
C ASP A 234 -19.76 -13.05 -17.73
N GLY A 235 -20.61 -13.72 -16.95
CA GLY A 235 -20.49 -15.14 -16.69
C GLY A 235 -19.55 -15.42 -15.52
N GLU A 236 -18.90 -16.58 -15.56
CA GLU A 236 -17.94 -17.00 -14.54
C GLU A 236 -16.59 -16.28 -14.72
N VAL A 237 -16.08 -15.70 -13.64
CA VAL A 237 -14.69 -15.24 -13.51
C VAL A 237 -13.94 -16.19 -12.58
N GLU A 238 -12.63 -16.32 -12.76
CA GLU A 238 -11.77 -16.97 -11.78
C GLU A 238 -11.67 -16.09 -10.55
N VAL A 239 -11.83 -16.68 -9.38
CA VAL A 239 -11.69 -15.98 -8.09
C VAL A 239 -10.61 -16.67 -7.28
N GLN A 240 -9.63 -15.90 -6.83
CA GLN A 240 -8.53 -16.34 -5.99
C GLN A 240 -8.51 -15.50 -4.72
N LEU A 241 -8.47 -16.16 -3.57
CA LEU A 241 -8.61 -15.50 -2.29
C LEU A 241 -7.58 -16.01 -1.27
N SER A 242 -7.17 -15.11 -0.39
CA SER A 242 -6.33 -15.45 0.77
C SER A 242 -6.65 -14.64 2.01
N LEU A 243 -6.70 -15.33 3.14
CA LEU A 243 -6.72 -14.70 4.44
C LEU A 243 -5.32 -14.22 4.81
N LEU A 244 -5.20 -12.98 5.29
CA LEU A 244 -3.94 -12.37 5.68
C LEU A 244 -3.86 -12.28 7.21
N PRO A 245 -3.15 -13.21 7.89
CA PRO A 245 -3.19 -13.30 9.35
C PRO A 245 -2.23 -12.33 10.05
N LYS A 246 -1.40 -11.61 9.30
CA LYS A 246 -0.41 -10.67 9.83
C LYS A 246 -0.54 -9.33 9.13
N PHE A 247 -0.42 -8.27 9.91
CA PHE A 247 -0.45 -6.89 9.46
C PHE A 247 0.85 -6.20 9.90
N SER A 248 1.65 -5.80 8.92
CA SER A 248 2.82 -4.94 9.08
C SER A 248 2.48 -3.54 8.57
N MET A 249 2.70 -2.53 9.41
CA MET A 249 2.45 -1.14 9.05
C MET A 249 3.72 -0.32 9.23
N GLU A 250 4.11 0.42 8.20
CA GLU A 250 5.21 1.36 8.21
C GLU A 250 4.67 2.79 8.21
N LEU A 251 5.03 3.59 9.20
CA LEU A 251 4.60 4.98 9.30
C LEU A 251 5.66 5.93 8.75
N PRO A 252 5.28 7.00 8.04
CA PRO A 252 6.21 8.08 7.70
C PRO A 252 6.81 8.68 8.99
N THR A 253 8.11 8.96 8.99
CA THR A 253 8.81 9.50 10.17
C THR A 253 9.03 11.01 10.11
N GLU A 254 8.70 11.65 8.99
CA GLU A 254 9.00 13.04 8.69
C GLU A 254 7.85 13.72 7.90
N GLY A 255 8.03 15.00 7.57
CA GLY A 255 7.17 15.69 6.62
C GLY A 255 5.75 16.01 7.13
N GLU A 256 4.78 15.90 6.22
CA GLU A 256 3.38 16.26 6.45
C GLU A 256 2.70 15.34 7.47
N PHE A 257 3.14 14.08 7.56
CA PHE A 257 2.58 13.11 8.52
C PHE A 257 2.71 13.60 9.97
N ASN A 258 3.88 14.13 10.35
CA ASN A 258 4.11 14.64 11.71
C ASN A 258 3.29 15.89 12.06
N LYS A 259 2.69 16.53 11.06
CA LYS A 259 1.83 17.72 11.21
C LYS A 259 0.35 17.40 11.02
N ALA A 260 0.03 16.16 10.62
CA ALA A 260 -1.31 15.78 10.26
C ALA A 260 -2.22 15.71 11.50
N GLY A 261 -3.49 16.07 11.33
CA GLY A 261 -4.47 16.01 12.43
C GLY A 261 -4.86 14.58 12.80
N LEU A 262 -4.80 13.65 11.83
CA LEU A 262 -5.14 12.22 11.98
C LEU A 262 -6.52 11.95 12.61
N VAL A 263 -7.47 12.87 12.42
CA VAL A 263 -8.84 12.71 12.91
C VAL A 263 -9.53 11.63 12.08
N VAL A 264 -10.10 10.64 12.77
CA VAL A 264 -10.86 9.56 12.12
C VAL A 264 -12.18 10.11 11.61
N ASP A 265 -12.36 10.08 10.29
CA ASP A 265 -13.59 10.45 9.59
C ASP A 265 -14.06 9.27 8.73
N ALA A 266 -14.76 8.32 9.36
CA ALA A 266 -15.20 7.10 8.69
C ALA A 266 -16.18 7.36 7.54
N GLU A 267 -17.04 8.38 7.69
CA GLU A 267 -17.99 8.78 6.64
C GLU A 267 -17.26 9.43 5.46
N GLY A 268 -16.31 10.32 5.73
CA GLY A 268 -15.48 10.93 4.68
C GLY A 268 -14.63 9.92 3.93
N ILE A 269 -14.05 8.93 4.63
CA ILE A 269 -13.30 7.83 4.00
C ILE A 269 -14.24 7.05 3.06
N ALA A 270 -15.41 6.63 3.55
CA ALA A 270 -16.38 5.87 2.75
C ALA A 270 -17.01 6.67 1.60
N ALA A 271 -16.99 8.01 1.67
CA ALA A 271 -17.45 8.87 0.58
C ALA A 271 -16.41 8.99 -0.55
N CYS A 272 -15.12 8.84 -0.22
CA CYS A 272 -14.02 8.91 -1.20
C CYS A 272 -13.71 7.54 -1.84
N GLU A 273 -14.03 6.44 -1.16
CA GLU A 273 -13.59 5.07 -1.48
C GLU A 273 -14.76 4.11 -1.76
#